data_AF-A0A3D4G1F1-F1
#
_entry.id   AF-A0A3D4G1F1-F1
#
_cell.length_a   1.000
_cell.length_b   1.000
_cell.length_c   1.000
_cell.angle_alpha   90.00
_cell.angle_beta   90.00
_cell.angle_gamma   90.00
#
_symmetry.space_group_name_H-M   'P 1'
#
loop_
_entity.id
_entity.type
_entity.pdbx_description
1 polymer ?
#
loop_
_entity_poly.entity_id
_entity_poly.type
_entity_poly.pdbx_seq_one_letter_code
_entity_poly.pdbx_strand_id
1 'polypeptide(L)'
;MVLFLAACWTDAPAADEASEEGAVAASPTTGMVTIANVFDPASVQPGDTVLGLRVESKNMEQVSEDSLWIGEVVFAGDLVVQGVYQYHPDWPQVTTPCFHVIDAGSVARVPRFAPDDRIAEDGKIWFCFV
;
A
#
# COMPACT_ATOMS: atom_id res chain seq x y z
N MET A 1 -8.05 -35.46 32.80
CA MET A 1 -8.76 -35.99 31.62
C MET A 1 -7.72 -36.17 30.54
N VAL A 2 -7.36 -37.42 30.25
CA VAL A 2 -6.20 -37.79 29.43
C VAL A 2 -6.71 -38.13 28.03
N LEU A 3 -6.19 -37.46 27.00
CA LEU A 3 -6.48 -37.76 25.60
C LEU A 3 -5.41 -38.72 25.07
N PHE A 4 -5.82 -39.94 24.72
CA PHE A 4 -5.00 -40.88 23.95
C PHE A 4 -5.21 -40.59 22.46
N LEU A 5 -4.14 -40.21 21.75
CA LEU A 5 -4.11 -40.26 20.29
C LEU A 5 -3.57 -41.64 19.91
N ALA A 6 -4.47 -42.49 19.43
CA ALA A 6 -4.14 -43.78 18.84
C ALA A 6 -3.43 -43.56 17.50
N ALA A 7 -2.24 -44.14 17.37
CA ALA A 7 -1.57 -44.31 16.09
C ALA A 7 -2.30 -45.39 15.27
N CYS A 8 -2.71 -45.05 14.05
CA CYS A 8 -2.99 -46.03 13.01
C CYS A 8 -2.00 -45.80 11.87
N TRP A 9 -0.97 -46.64 11.85
CA TRP A 9 -0.24 -46.97 10.64
C TRP A 9 -1.23 -47.54 9.62
N THR A 10 -1.17 -47.03 8.39
CA THR A 10 -1.69 -47.74 7.22
C THR A 10 -0.75 -47.48 6.06
N ASP A 11 -0.43 -48.59 5.38
CA ASP A 11 0.52 -48.82 4.29
C ASP A 11 0.79 -47.67 3.31
N ALA A 12 2.09 -47.48 3.03
CA ALA A 12 2.57 -46.74 1.88
C ALA A 12 2.45 -47.62 0.61
N PRO A 13 1.78 -47.17 -0.47
CA PRO A 13 1.96 -47.79 -1.77
C PRO A 13 3.29 -47.33 -2.39
N ALA A 14 3.90 -48.28 -3.10
CA ALA A 14 5.24 -48.22 -3.65
C ALA A 14 5.51 -47.02 -4.57
N ALA A 15 6.76 -46.57 -4.55
CA ALA A 15 7.34 -45.64 -5.50
C ALA A 15 7.15 -46.18 -6.93
N ASP A 16 6.52 -45.38 -7.78
CA ASP A 16 6.63 -45.51 -9.22
C ASP A 16 7.30 -44.25 -9.74
N GLU A 17 8.46 -44.45 -10.37
CA GLU A 17 9.27 -43.41 -10.97
C GLU A 17 8.54 -42.84 -12.18
N ALA A 18 8.26 -41.54 -12.17
CA ALA A 18 7.84 -40.83 -13.36
C ALA A 18 8.45 -39.43 -13.40
N SER A 19 9.49 -39.35 -14.23
CA SER A 19 9.82 -38.23 -15.11
C SER A 19 10.30 -36.93 -14.47
N GLU A 20 11.60 -36.70 -14.63
CA GLU A 20 12.23 -35.39 -14.63
C GLU A 20 11.53 -34.48 -15.65
N GLU A 21 10.74 -33.51 -15.18
CA GLU A 21 10.35 -32.35 -15.98
C GLU A 21 10.47 -31.08 -15.14
N GLY A 22 11.64 -30.44 -15.28
CA GLY A 22 11.95 -29.04 -14.99
C GLY A 22 11.13 -28.29 -13.95
N ALA A 23 11.46 -28.44 -12.67
CA ALA A 23 11.17 -27.42 -11.68
C ALA A 23 12.28 -26.35 -11.71
N VAL A 24 12.12 -25.33 -12.56
CA VAL A 24 12.87 -24.08 -12.42
C VAL A 24 12.52 -23.50 -11.06
N ALA A 25 13.46 -23.58 -10.12
CA ALA A 25 13.40 -22.83 -8.89
C ALA A 25 13.36 -21.34 -9.25
N ALA A 26 12.15 -20.77 -9.26
CA ALA A 26 12.00 -19.33 -9.25
C ALA A 26 12.54 -18.87 -7.90
N SER A 27 13.82 -18.46 -7.88
CA SER A 27 14.34 -17.60 -6.83
C SER A 27 13.31 -16.52 -6.56
N PRO A 28 12.96 -16.21 -5.30
CA PRO A 28 12.17 -15.03 -5.03
C PRO A 28 12.98 -13.86 -5.56
N THR A 29 12.61 -13.35 -6.75
CA THR A 29 12.99 -12.00 -7.12
C THR A 29 12.46 -11.16 -5.98
N THR A 30 13.36 -10.61 -5.18
CA THR A 30 13.10 -9.46 -4.34
C THR A 30 12.54 -8.41 -5.29
N GLY A 31 11.23 -8.47 -5.50
CA GLY A 31 10.51 -7.53 -6.31
C GLY A 31 10.73 -6.21 -5.61
N MET A 32 11.48 -5.32 -6.25
CA MET A 32 11.39 -3.90 -5.95
C MET A 32 9.89 -3.62 -5.88
N VAL A 33 9.40 -3.32 -4.68
CA VAL A 33 8.01 -2.88 -4.50
C VAL A 33 7.91 -1.61 -5.32
N THR A 34 7.38 -1.73 -6.52
CA THR A 34 6.94 -0.56 -7.27
C THR A 34 5.87 0.02 -6.38
N ILE A 35 6.12 1.19 -5.78
CA ILE A 35 5.17 1.85 -4.90
C ILE A 35 3.98 2.21 -5.79
N ALA A 36 3.03 1.28 -5.91
CA ALA A 36 2.00 1.26 -6.95
C ALA A 36 1.02 2.43 -6.82
N ASN A 37 1.13 3.20 -5.73
CA ASN A 37 0.30 4.34 -5.43
C ASN A 37 0.95 5.71 -5.71
N VAL A 38 2.14 5.76 -6.31
CA VAL A 38 2.75 7.03 -6.75
C VAL A 38 2.26 7.38 -8.16
N PHE A 39 1.65 8.55 -8.31
CA PHE A 39 1.28 9.14 -9.61
C PHE A 39 2.22 10.30 -9.96
N ASP A 40 2.34 10.57 -11.25
CA ASP A 40 3.05 11.76 -11.75
C ASP A 40 2.07 12.94 -11.85
N PRO A 41 2.28 14.02 -11.10
CA PRO A 41 1.41 15.19 -11.12
C PRO A 41 1.44 15.90 -12.48
N ALA A 42 2.48 15.75 -13.31
CA ALA A 42 2.46 16.31 -14.66
C ALA A 42 1.43 15.60 -15.56
N SER A 43 1.27 14.29 -15.38
CA SER A 43 0.44 13.43 -16.23
C SER A 43 -1.07 13.47 -15.93
N VAL A 44 -1.46 13.70 -14.67
CA VAL A 44 -2.87 13.62 -14.25
C VAL A 44 -3.64 14.90 -14.54
N GLN A 45 -4.92 14.75 -14.89
CA GLN A 45 -5.88 15.82 -15.17
C GLN A 45 -7.22 15.59 -14.46
N PRO A 46 -8.02 16.63 -14.20
CA PRO A 46 -9.39 16.47 -13.75
C PRO A 46 -10.20 15.54 -14.68
N GLY A 47 -10.87 14.55 -14.10
CA GLY A 47 -11.59 13.49 -14.82
C GLY A 47 -10.84 12.17 -14.93
N ASP A 48 -9.50 12.17 -14.79
CA ASP A 48 -8.71 10.94 -14.79
C ASP A 48 -9.03 10.06 -13.57
N THR A 49 -8.64 8.78 -13.64
CA THR A 49 -8.77 7.84 -12.52
C THR A 49 -7.39 7.36 -12.08
N VAL A 50 -7.10 7.50 -10.78
CA VAL A 50 -5.88 7.03 -10.13
C VAL A 50 -6.28 6.11 -8.98
N LEU A 51 -5.86 4.85 -9.01
CA LEU A 51 -6.21 3.84 -8.00
C LEU A 51 -7.72 3.69 -7.74
N GLY A 52 -8.54 3.89 -8.78
CA GLY A 52 -10.01 3.83 -8.66
C GLY A 52 -10.67 5.09 -8.10
N LEU A 53 -9.88 6.12 -7.76
CA LEU A 53 -10.38 7.43 -7.36
C LEU A 53 -10.33 8.40 -8.55
N ARG A 54 -11.39 9.19 -8.73
CA ARG A 54 -11.45 10.19 -9.80
C ARG A 54 -10.74 11.47 -9.37
N VAL A 55 -9.88 12.03 -10.22
CA VAL A 55 -9.32 13.37 -10.00
C VAL A 55 -10.44 14.39 -10.17
N GLU A 56 -10.80 15.08 -9.10
CA GLU A 56 -11.84 16.11 -9.11
C GLU A 56 -11.26 17.48 -9.46
N SER A 57 -10.12 17.82 -8.86
CA SER A 57 -9.41 19.06 -9.16
C SER A 57 -7.91 18.88 -9.03
N LYS A 58 -7.16 19.75 -9.72
CA LYS A 58 -5.71 19.82 -9.69
C LYS A 58 -5.30 21.29 -9.68
N ASN A 59 -4.62 21.70 -8.62
CA ASN A 59 -4.01 23.01 -8.48
C ASN A 59 -2.55 22.81 -8.08
N MET A 60 -1.70 22.55 -9.07
CA MET A 60 -0.29 22.23 -8.88
C MET A 60 0.56 23.21 -9.68
N GLU A 61 1.65 23.68 -9.08
CA GLU A 61 2.68 24.51 -9.70
C GLU A 61 3.99 23.72 -9.79
N GLN A 62 4.61 23.73 -10.97
CA GLN A 62 5.94 23.17 -11.15
C GLN A 62 6.97 24.23 -10.73
N VAL A 63 7.77 23.91 -9.71
CA VAL A 63 8.72 24.87 -9.11
C VAL A 63 10.18 24.58 -9.47
N SER A 64 10.48 23.44 -10.09
CA SER A 64 11.79 23.17 -10.70
C SER A 64 11.68 22.34 -11.98
N GLU A 65 12.71 22.44 -12.84
CA GLU A 65 12.83 21.60 -14.04
C GLU A 65 12.97 20.11 -13.68
N ASP A 66 13.45 19.80 -12.47
CA ASP A 66 13.59 18.45 -11.93
C ASP A 66 12.25 17.82 -11.47
N SER A 67 11.14 18.27 -12.04
CA SER A 67 9.79 17.77 -11.73
C SER A 67 9.40 17.92 -10.25
N LEU A 68 9.84 18.99 -9.59
CA LEU A 68 9.31 19.36 -8.28
C LEU A 68 7.97 20.07 -8.46
N TRP A 69 6.92 19.53 -7.85
CA TRP A 69 5.57 20.08 -7.90
C TRP A 69 5.09 20.44 -6.50
N ILE A 70 4.42 21.58 -6.36
CA ILE A 70 3.81 22.04 -5.11
C ILE A 70 2.34 22.36 -5.38
N GLY A 71 1.45 21.94 -4.48
CA GLY A 71 0.03 22.26 -4.58
C GLY A 71 -0.85 21.12 -4.08
N GLU A 72 -2.06 21.04 -4.64
CA GLU A 72 -3.09 20.10 -4.25
C GLU A 72 -3.67 19.35 -5.46
N VAL A 73 -3.94 18.07 -5.26
CA VAL A 73 -4.78 17.25 -6.13
C VAL A 73 -5.90 16.68 -5.27
N VAL A 74 -7.15 16.95 -5.66
CA VAL A 74 -8.34 16.46 -4.95
C VAL A 74 -8.87 15.24 -5.67
N PHE A 75 -9.12 14.18 -4.92
CA PHE A 75 -9.69 12.93 -5.41
C PHE A 75 -11.09 12.71 -4.86
N ALA A 76 -11.99 12.20 -5.69
CA ALA A 76 -13.35 11.84 -5.34
C ALA A 76 -13.58 10.34 -5.56
N GLY A 77 -14.22 9.69 -4.58
CA GLY A 77 -14.56 8.27 -4.63
C GLY A 77 -14.53 7.62 -3.25
N ASP A 78 -14.75 6.31 -3.23
CA ASP A 78 -14.69 5.53 -2.00
C ASP A 78 -13.30 4.95 -1.80
N LEU A 79 -12.71 5.24 -0.64
CA LEU A 79 -11.41 4.69 -0.24
C LEU A 79 -11.59 3.89 1.05
N VAL A 80 -11.45 2.56 0.93
CA VAL A 80 -11.51 1.65 2.08
C VAL A 80 -10.09 1.32 2.54
N VAL A 81 -9.75 1.78 3.74
CA VAL A 81 -8.44 1.63 4.38
C VAL A 81 -8.57 1.15 5.82
N GLN A 82 -7.53 0.46 6.30
CA GLN A 82 -7.41 0.01 7.69
C GLN A 82 -6.36 0.82 8.46
N GLY A 83 -6.69 1.15 9.69
CA GLY A 83 -5.90 2.07 10.50
C GLY A 83 -6.30 2.09 11.97
N VAL A 84 -5.69 2.99 12.72
CA VAL A 84 -5.97 3.24 14.14
C VAL A 84 -6.28 4.71 14.37
N TYR A 85 -7.23 4.98 15.26
CA TYR A 85 -7.47 6.34 15.75
C TYR A 85 -6.54 6.65 16.91
N GLN A 86 -5.77 7.72 16.80
CA GLN A 86 -4.88 8.20 17.86
C GLN A 86 -4.60 9.71 17.70
N TYR A 87 -4.13 10.35 18.77
CA TYR A 87 -3.64 11.72 18.68
C TYR A 87 -2.39 11.81 17.81
N HIS A 88 -2.25 12.89 17.04
CA HIS A 88 -1.09 13.07 16.17
C HIS A 88 0.17 13.37 17.00
N PRO A 89 1.19 12.49 17.01
CA PRO A 89 2.36 12.68 17.87
C PRO A 89 3.20 13.89 17.46
N ASP A 90 3.26 14.18 16.15
CA ASP A 90 4.09 15.26 15.62
C ASP A 90 3.37 16.61 15.58
N TRP A 91 2.05 16.63 15.83
CA TRP A 91 1.20 17.83 15.82
C TRP A 91 0.31 17.84 17.06
N PRO A 92 0.89 18.01 18.26
CA PRO A 92 0.16 17.95 19.53
C PRO A 92 -0.93 19.03 19.66
N GLN A 93 -0.87 20.09 18.85
CA GLN A 93 -1.92 21.10 18.76
C GLN A 93 -3.23 20.58 18.12
N VAL A 94 -3.18 19.46 17.38
CA VAL A 94 -4.37 18.78 16.85
C VAL A 94 -5.00 17.98 17.98
N THR A 95 -6.05 18.54 18.59
CA THR A 95 -6.75 17.95 19.73
C THR A 95 -7.84 16.96 19.34
N THR A 96 -8.12 16.79 18.04
CA THR A 96 -8.98 15.72 17.54
C THR A 96 -8.15 14.47 17.20
N PRO A 97 -8.64 13.25 17.49
CA PRO A 97 -7.97 12.04 17.04
C PRO A 97 -7.87 11.99 15.51
N CYS A 98 -6.69 11.66 15.00
CA CYS A 98 -6.47 11.38 13.59
C CYS A 98 -6.49 9.87 13.34
N PHE A 99 -6.84 9.47 12.12
CA PHE A 99 -6.77 8.09 11.67
C PHE A 99 -5.42 7.85 10.98
N HIS A 100 -4.61 6.95 11.53
CA HIS A 100 -3.33 6.52 10.97
C HIS A 100 -3.52 5.22 10.20
N VAL A 101 -3.19 5.20 8.90
CA VAL A 101 -3.18 3.97 8.10
C VAL A 101 -1.96 3.14 8.49
N ILE A 102 -2.16 1.90 8.95
CA ILE A 102 -1.08 1.03 9.45
C ILE A 102 -0.87 -0.23 8.60
N ASP A 103 -1.84 -0.58 7.76
CA ASP A 103 -1.78 -1.77 6.91
C ASP A 103 -1.16 -1.43 5.55
N ALA A 104 -0.19 -2.23 5.10
CA ALA A 104 0.52 -2.01 3.85
C ALA A 104 -0.40 -2.06 2.62
N GLY A 105 -1.41 -2.94 2.63
CA GLY A 105 -2.39 -3.03 1.54
C GLY A 105 -3.24 -1.77 1.42
N SER A 106 -3.57 -1.15 2.56
CA SER A 106 -4.28 0.12 2.66
C SER A 106 -3.40 1.29 2.24
N VAL A 107 -2.13 1.30 2.65
CA VAL A 107 -1.13 2.32 2.22
C VAL A 107 -1.03 2.36 0.70
N ALA A 108 -0.96 1.20 0.04
CA ALA A 108 -0.88 1.08 -1.41
C ALA A 108 -2.16 1.51 -2.18
N ARG A 109 -3.22 1.92 -1.48
CA ARG A 109 -4.46 2.44 -2.09
C ARG A 109 -4.57 3.96 -2.04
N VAL A 110 -3.73 4.63 -1.25
CA VAL A 110 -3.78 6.08 -1.07
C VAL A 110 -2.92 6.72 -2.15
N PRO A 111 -3.45 7.49 -3.12
CA PRO A 111 -2.64 8.15 -4.14
C PRO A 111 -1.64 9.11 -3.52
N ARG A 112 -0.39 9.08 -4.00
CA ARG A 112 0.72 9.95 -3.59
C ARG A 112 1.48 10.44 -4.82
N PHE A 113 2.26 11.50 -4.70
CA PHE A 113 3.19 11.91 -5.75
C PHE A 113 4.54 12.26 -5.14
N ALA A 114 5.62 12.05 -5.89
CA ALA A 114 6.96 12.40 -5.44
C ALA A 114 7.33 13.84 -5.83
N PRO A 115 8.24 14.49 -5.08
CA PRO A 115 8.73 14.07 -3.77
C PRO A 115 7.71 14.42 -2.69
N ASP A 116 7.29 13.41 -1.95
CA ASP A 116 6.49 13.57 -0.73
C ASP A 116 7.25 12.85 0.37
N ASP A 117 7.63 13.58 1.41
CA ASP A 117 8.40 13.05 2.53
C ASP A 117 7.71 11.85 3.20
N ARG A 118 6.38 11.75 3.02
CA ARG A 118 5.58 10.62 3.48
C ARG A 118 5.75 9.36 2.60
N ILE A 119 6.56 9.37 1.53
CA ILE A 119 6.94 8.20 0.70
C ILE A 119 8.20 7.51 1.26
N ALA A 120 8.93 8.16 2.18
CA ALA A 120 10.03 7.54 2.89
C ALA A 120 9.58 6.28 3.67
N GLU A 121 10.53 5.41 4.02
CA GLU A 121 10.28 4.14 4.71
C GLU A 121 9.49 4.32 6.03
N ASP A 122 9.59 5.50 6.66
CA ASP A 122 8.87 5.90 7.87
C ASP A 122 7.70 6.87 7.62
N GLY A 123 7.37 7.12 6.36
CA GLY A 123 6.31 8.03 5.94
C GLY A 123 4.92 7.55 6.34
N LYS A 124 4.28 8.27 7.28
CA LYS A 124 2.97 7.92 7.82
C LYS A 124 1.82 8.57 7.04
N ILE A 125 0.70 7.86 6.92
CA ILE A 125 -0.52 8.38 6.30
C ILE A 125 -1.54 8.70 7.37
N TRP A 126 -1.85 9.99 7.51
CA TRP A 126 -2.79 10.50 8.50
C TRP A 126 -3.99 11.17 7.84
N PHE A 127 -5.18 10.83 8.33
CA PHE A 127 -6.42 11.56 8.04
C PHE A 127 -6.92 12.19 9.33
N CYS A 128 -6.83 13.51 9.44
CA CYS A 128 -7.33 14.25 10.59
C CYS A 128 -8.68 14.88 10.22
N PHE A 129 -9.70 14.57 11.02
CA PHE A 129 -11.05 15.10 10.83
C PHE A 129 -11.24 16.29 11.77
N VAL A 130 -11.65 17.43 11.22
CA VAL A 130 -11.97 18.67 11.94
C VAL A 130 -13.47 18.85 12.10
#